data_AF-A0A2V8Q4P3-F1
#
_entry.id   AF-A0A2V8Q4P3-F1
#
_cell.length_a   1.000
_cell.length_b   1.000
_cell.length_c   1.000
_cell.angle_alpha   90.00
_cell.angle_beta   90.00
_cell.angle_gamma   90.00
#
_symmetry.space_group_name_H-M   'P 1'
#
loop_
_entity.id
_entity.type
_entity.pdbx_description
1 polymer ?
#
loop_
_entity_poly.entity_id
_entity_poly.type
_entity_poly.pdbx_seq_one_letter_code
_entity_poly.pdbx_strand_id
1 'polypeptide(L)'
;MILILYLACFANGASTSSARSQSNEGLHLELPANGNLRIENLRGGVITQVWNEDYVSVSAIFDSGQQSRSPAVMQRSDSLLSVRVARGPAGAPRINLELRIPARTHAAIITDEGSVEVRGLPAALLAQTTSGEIRVELPDTAGVNLVAESRTGTVSSSLSSAVVNQASRPQLQARHGNGSMGVRLYSQAGNITLAKATAESLSVATVPPSSSSPPTERRETLEPKAVPTPKQKPELAGPPQNSSGAGKPAPVSNEPEEISEGDIIRVDTELVSVNVSVIDRGTNRAVNDLAKEDFRLSEDNVPQQIAHFDSVSAPFNLVLLIDLSGSTTKVVELIKSAALHFVEAARPFDRIGVITFAGSQVVVSPLTTDHHTLRQRINAIEKPEGSTKLYDSLTFAMDEVFREAKDSRRNAIVLMSDGLDSVLPNVTGEGSKLSYDELVKRAKEFDGVIYSIWVDTQSYEPLSPLDIQQDTFDLAHDRMRDLADHGGGVFYECEELKDLAGAYDRVVADLGTVYTLSYRPTNKVRDGSWRAVRVNVNRANAVARGKRGYYAK
;
A
#
# COMPACT_ATOMS: atom_id res chain seq x y z
N MET A 1 -17.24 -8.99 -23.68
CA MET A 1 -16.65 -8.36 -24.89
C MET A 1 -16.18 -6.97 -24.49
N ILE A 2 -14.86 -6.69 -24.46
CA ILE A 2 -14.33 -5.40 -23.95
C ILE A 2 -14.38 -4.37 -25.08
N LEU A 3 -15.27 -3.39 -24.97
CA LEU A 3 -15.35 -2.27 -25.90
C LEU A 3 -14.54 -1.09 -25.31
N ILE A 4 -13.43 -0.73 -25.96
CA ILE A 4 -12.58 0.40 -25.58
C ILE A 4 -12.92 1.58 -26.49
N LEU A 5 -13.50 2.65 -25.92
CA LEU A 5 -13.77 3.89 -26.65
C LEU A 5 -12.79 5.00 -26.22
N TYR A 6 -12.34 5.79 -27.20
CA TYR A 6 -11.61 7.03 -26.99
C TYR A 6 -12.53 8.22 -27.32
N LEU A 7 -12.50 9.25 -26.50
CA LEU A 7 -13.27 10.47 -26.73
C LEU A 7 -12.57 11.35 -27.78
N ALA A 8 -13.19 11.53 -28.96
CA ALA A 8 -12.67 12.33 -30.08
C ALA A 8 -13.62 13.47 -30.46
N CYS A 9 -13.09 14.67 -30.75
CA CYS A 9 -13.82 15.76 -31.40
C CYS A 9 -13.20 16.09 -32.77
N PHE A 10 -14.06 16.40 -33.75
CA PHE A 10 -13.73 16.74 -35.14
C PHE A 10 -13.29 18.20 -35.31
N ALA A 11 -12.34 18.45 -36.21
CA ALA A 11 -11.92 19.80 -36.63
C ALA A 11 -12.55 20.17 -37.99
N ASN A 12 -13.07 21.39 -38.10
CA ASN A 12 -13.73 21.96 -39.28
C ASN A 12 -12.77 22.21 -40.46
N GLY A 13 -13.25 21.91 -41.67
CA GLY A 13 -12.65 22.37 -42.92
C GLY A 13 -13.61 22.25 -44.14
N ALA A 14 -14.06 23.42 -44.63
CA ALA A 14 -14.62 23.73 -45.96
C ALA A 14 -16.04 23.25 -46.38
N SER A 15 -16.98 24.21 -46.31
CA SER A 15 -18.04 24.57 -47.28
C SER A 15 -18.96 23.51 -47.94
N THR A 16 -20.23 23.47 -47.53
CA THR A 16 -21.43 23.88 -48.31
C THR A 16 -22.71 23.70 -47.47
N SER A 17 -23.73 24.53 -47.76
CA SER A 17 -24.87 24.83 -46.89
C SER A 17 -25.97 23.76 -46.84
N SER A 18 -26.46 23.41 -45.64
CA SER A 18 -27.82 23.71 -45.15
C SER A 18 -28.06 23.00 -43.82
N ALA A 19 -28.64 23.75 -42.88
CA ALA A 19 -28.43 23.61 -41.46
C ALA A 19 -29.33 22.59 -40.75
N ARG A 20 -28.74 21.79 -39.86
CA ARG A 20 -29.41 21.28 -38.66
C ARG A 20 -28.42 21.39 -37.50
N SER A 21 -28.84 22.05 -36.42
CA SER A 21 -28.02 22.33 -35.26
C SER A 21 -27.58 21.05 -34.55
N GLN A 22 -26.28 20.84 -34.44
CA GLN A 22 -25.69 19.93 -33.46
C GLN A 22 -24.68 20.74 -32.64
N SER A 23 -25.09 21.10 -31.42
CA SER A 23 -24.28 21.79 -30.44
C SER A 23 -24.22 20.93 -29.17
N ASN A 24 -23.01 20.63 -28.68
CA ASN A 24 -22.72 20.33 -27.27
C ASN A 24 -23.33 19.07 -26.59
N GLU A 25 -23.33 17.89 -27.21
CA GLU A 25 -23.64 16.64 -26.49
C GLU A 25 -22.36 15.84 -26.16
N GLY A 26 -22.15 15.55 -24.87
CA GLY A 26 -21.09 14.66 -24.39
C GLY A 26 -21.28 13.22 -24.90
N LEU A 27 -20.29 12.34 -24.66
CA LEU A 27 -20.40 10.94 -25.12
C LEU A 27 -21.43 10.18 -24.28
N HIS A 28 -22.37 9.53 -24.95
CA HIS A 28 -23.42 8.74 -24.32
C HIS A 28 -22.99 7.28 -24.21
N LEU A 29 -23.03 6.75 -22.99
CA LEU A 29 -22.62 5.39 -22.64
C LEU A 29 -23.76 4.71 -21.89
N GLU A 30 -24.17 3.53 -22.35
CA GLU A 30 -25.14 2.74 -21.59
C GLU A 30 -24.54 2.31 -20.24
N LEU A 31 -25.36 2.24 -19.20
CA LEU A 31 -24.97 1.70 -17.89
C LEU A 31 -25.28 0.20 -17.84
N PRO A 32 -24.46 -0.65 -17.17
CA PRO A 32 -24.76 -2.07 -17.07
C PRO A 32 -26.04 -2.31 -16.27
N ALA A 33 -26.62 -3.52 -16.37
CA ALA A 33 -27.90 -3.84 -15.72
C ALA A 33 -27.84 -3.69 -14.19
N ASN A 34 -26.67 -3.95 -13.58
CA ASN A 34 -26.43 -3.77 -12.15
C ASN A 34 -26.14 -2.31 -11.73
N GLY A 35 -26.11 -1.36 -12.67
CA GLY A 35 -25.94 0.06 -12.38
C GLY A 35 -24.51 0.51 -12.02
N ASN A 36 -23.50 -0.36 -12.07
CA ASN A 36 -22.15 -0.03 -11.59
C ASN A 36 -21.39 0.91 -12.55
N LEU A 37 -20.96 2.06 -12.01
CA LEU A 37 -20.14 3.05 -12.69
C LEU A 37 -18.92 3.40 -11.85
N ARG A 38 -17.74 3.34 -12.45
CA ARG A 38 -16.49 3.77 -11.83
C ARG A 38 -15.84 4.88 -12.65
N ILE A 39 -15.47 5.95 -11.97
CA ILE A 39 -14.86 7.15 -12.55
C ILE A 39 -13.55 7.38 -11.82
N GLU A 40 -12.44 7.29 -12.54
CA GLU A 40 -11.11 7.56 -12.00
C GLU A 40 -10.49 8.71 -12.80
N ASN A 41 -10.24 9.84 -12.14
CA ASN A 41 -9.59 10.99 -12.77
C ASN A 41 -8.40 11.45 -11.94
N LEU A 42 -7.22 10.92 -12.25
CA LEU A 42 -5.98 11.26 -11.56
C LEU A 42 -5.30 12.52 -12.11
N ARG A 43 -5.96 13.24 -13.04
CA ARG A 43 -5.44 14.49 -13.64
C ARG A 43 -6.32 15.71 -13.41
N GLY A 44 -7.38 15.61 -12.62
CA GLY A 44 -8.25 16.74 -12.34
C GLY A 44 -9.50 16.32 -11.59
N GLY A 45 -10.46 17.24 -11.51
CA GLY A 45 -11.70 17.05 -10.77
C GLY A 45 -12.75 16.23 -11.52
N VAL A 46 -13.80 15.87 -10.80
CA VAL A 46 -14.97 15.19 -11.35
C VAL A 46 -16.21 15.92 -10.86
N ILE A 47 -17.05 16.36 -11.78
CA ILE A 47 -18.38 16.91 -11.51
C ILE A 47 -19.39 15.89 -12.02
N THR A 48 -20.32 15.48 -11.17
CA THR A 48 -21.38 14.55 -11.54
C THR A 48 -22.74 15.12 -11.18
N GLN A 49 -23.69 14.94 -12.08
CA GLN A 49 -25.08 15.32 -11.87
C GLN A 49 -25.99 14.12 -12.13
N VAL A 50 -26.88 13.83 -11.19
CA VAL A 50 -27.92 12.82 -11.39
C VAL A 50 -29.02 13.38 -12.28
N TRP A 51 -29.45 12.62 -13.27
CA TRP A 51 -30.51 13.00 -14.22
C TRP A 51 -31.50 11.86 -14.51
N ASN A 52 -32.56 12.18 -15.25
CA ASN A 52 -33.68 11.27 -15.54
C ASN A 52 -33.50 10.43 -16.81
N GLU A 53 -32.28 10.37 -17.35
CA GLU A 53 -31.96 9.52 -18.50
C GLU A 53 -31.39 8.18 -18.05
N ASP A 54 -31.48 7.17 -18.92
CA ASP A 54 -31.02 5.80 -18.62
C ASP A 54 -29.57 5.50 -19.03
N TYR A 55 -28.86 6.51 -19.53
CA TYR A 55 -27.46 6.42 -19.95
C TYR A 55 -26.58 7.42 -19.19
N VAL A 56 -25.28 7.19 -19.23
CA VAL A 56 -24.26 8.08 -18.69
C VAL A 56 -23.76 8.99 -19.80
N SER A 57 -23.78 10.31 -19.59
CA SER A 57 -23.12 11.27 -20.47
C SER A 57 -21.77 11.68 -19.87
N VAL A 58 -20.72 11.73 -20.68
CA VAL A 58 -19.36 12.12 -20.25
C VAL A 58 -18.80 13.20 -21.14
N SER A 59 -18.33 14.30 -20.54
CA SER A 59 -17.56 15.36 -21.20
C SER A 59 -16.25 15.60 -20.44
N ALA A 60 -15.23 16.06 -21.15
CA ALA A 60 -13.92 16.41 -20.58
C ALA A 60 -13.60 17.87 -20.87
N ILE A 61 -13.14 18.59 -19.85
CA ILE A 61 -12.82 20.01 -19.88
C ILE A 61 -11.33 20.18 -19.58
N PHE A 62 -10.60 20.85 -20.48
CA PHE A 62 -9.15 21.12 -20.36
C PHE A 62 -8.91 22.57 -19.93
N ASP A 63 -7.98 22.78 -19.00
CA ASP A 63 -7.63 24.13 -18.52
C ASP A 63 -7.09 25.07 -19.62
N SER A 64 -6.50 24.52 -20.69
CA SER A 64 -5.87 25.29 -21.76
C SER A 64 -6.81 25.73 -22.88
N GLY A 65 -8.08 25.30 -22.87
CA GLY A 65 -9.03 25.55 -23.97
C GLY A 65 -8.64 24.92 -25.32
N GLN A 66 -7.47 24.29 -25.44
CA GLN A 66 -7.02 23.57 -26.63
C GLN A 66 -7.40 22.10 -26.55
N GLN A 67 -8.13 21.64 -27.56
CA GLN A 67 -8.47 20.23 -27.76
C GLN A 67 -7.23 19.45 -28.20
N SER A 68 -6.83 18.49 -27.38
CA SER A 68 -6.05 17.32 -27.81
C SER A 68 -6.88 16.07 -27.55
N ARG A 69 -6.50 14.91 -28.13
CA ARG A 69 -7.20 13.64 -27.89
C ARG A 69 -7.35 13.43 -26.39
N SER A 70 -8.59 13.29 -25.92
CA SER A 70 -8.81 13.08 -24.50
C SER A 70 -8.18 11.76 -24.08
N PRO A 71 -7.32 11.74 -23.05
CA PRO A 71 -6.73 10.51 -22.52
C PRO A 71 -7.75 9.70 -21.71
N ALA A 72 -9.02 10.10 -21.67
CA ALA A 72 -10.08 9.33 -21.05
C ALA A 72 -10.27 8.01 -21.80
N VAL A 73 -9.93 6.91 -21.13
CA VAL A 73 -10.19 5.55 -21.57
C VAL A 73 -11.50 5.10 -20.96
N MET A 74 -12.43 4.65 -21.80
CA MET A 74 -13.74 4.16 -21.36
C MET A 74 -13.87 2.69 -21.70
N GLN A 75 -14.27 1.89 -20.71
CA GLN A 75 -14.40 0.44 -20.82
C GLN A 75 -15.74 0.00 -20.25
N ARG A 76 -16.46 -0.83 -21.01
CA ARG A 76 -17.70 -1.46 -20.56
C ARG A 76 -17.54 -2.97 -20.52
N SER A 77 -17.91 -3.56 -19.39
CA SER A 77 -18.16 -4.99 -19.23
C SER A 77 -19.66 -5.22 -18.93
N ASP A 78 -20.04 -6.48 -18.75
CA ASP A 78 -21.42 -6.86 -18.40
C ASP A 78 -21.82 -6.36 -17.00
N SER A 79 -20.83 -6.02 -16.15
CA SER A 79 -21.03 -5.69 -14.74
C SER A 79 -20.43 -4.35 -14.31
N LEU A 80 -19.72 -3.63 -15.19
CA LEU A 80 -19.06 -2.37 -14.85
C LEU A 80 -18.92 -1.46 -16.08
N LEU A 81 -19.28 -0.19 -15.92
CA LEU A 81 -18.82 0.89 -16.80
C LEU A 81 -17.68 1.63 -16.09
N SER A 82 -16.51 1.71 -16.73
CA SER A 82 -15.32 2.38 -16.22
C SER A 82 -14.94 3.56 -17.11
N VAL A 83 -14.73 4.72 -16.50
CA VAL A 83 -14.25 5.95 -17.14
C VAL A 83 -12.95 6.34 -16.45
N ARG A 84 -11.82 6.28 -17.15
CA ARG A 84 -10.49 6.46 -16.55
C ARG A 84 -9.66 7.52 -17.27
N VAL A 85 -9.15 8.49 -16.52
CA VAL A 85 -8.10 9.43 -16.93
C VAL A 85 -6.87 9.15 -16.06
N ALA A 86 -5.88 8.49 -16.65
CA ALA A 86 -4.64 8.12 -15.96
C ALA A 86 -3.77 9.35 -15.67
N ARG A 87 -2.91 9.25 -14.64
CA ARG A 87 -1.94 10.28 -14.27
C ARG A 87 -1.02 10.59 -15.45
N GLY A 88 -0.82 11.86 -15.74
CA GLY A 88 0.09 12.33 -16.79
C GLY A 88 1.50 12.53 -16.27
N PRO A 89 2.49 12.79 -17.15
CA PRO A 89 3.80 13.25 -16.73
C PRO A 89 3.70 14.55 -15.91
N ALA A 90 4.72 14.86 -15.10
CA ALA A 90 4.73 16.06 -14.27
C ALA A 90 4.50 17.32 -15.12
N GLY A 91 3.55 18.18 -14.70
CA GLY A 91 3.16 19.38 -15.44
C GLY A 91 2.16 19.16 -16.59
N ALA A 92 1.64 17.94 -16.78
CA ALA A 92 0.58 17.70 -17.75
C ALA A 92 -0.67 18.52 -17.40
N PRO A 93 -1.40 19.05 -18.41
CA PRO A 93 -2.56 19.91 -18.16
C PRO A 93 -3.65 19.16 -17.39
N ARG A 94 -4.39 19.86 -16.52
CA ARG A 94 -5.49 19.25 -15.81
C ARG A 94 -6.65 18.96 -16.75
N ILE A 95 -7.39 17.90 -16.42
CA ILE A 95 -8.55 17.44 -17.17
C ILE A 95 -9.65 17.25 -16.16
N ASN A 96 -10.70 18.05 -16.23
CA ASN A 96 -11.88 17.87 -15.41
C ASN A 96 -12.90 17.04 -16.18
N LEU A 97 -13.54 16.08 -15.52
CA LEU A 97 -14.63 15.32 -16.12
C LEU A 97 -15.95 15.87 -15.62
N GLU A 98 -16.89 16.08 -16.53
CA GLU A 98 -18.28 16.35 -16.19
C GLU A 98 -19.13 15.17 -16.67
N LEU A 99 -19.93 14.61 -15.76
CA LEU A 99 -20.76 13.46 -16.06
C LEU A 99 -22.21 13.72 -15.66
N ARG A 100 -23.13 13.17 -16.45
CA ARG A 100 -24.52 13.02 -16.07
C ARG A 100 -24.86 11.55 -15.93
N ILE A 101 -25.37 11.14 -14.77
CA ILE A 101 -25.52 9.73 -14.40
C ILE A 101 -26.99 9.42 -14.04
N PRO A 102 -27.54 8.25 -14.43
CA PRO A 102 -28.87 7.84 -14.01
C PRO A 102 -28.99 7.69 -12.48
N ALA A 103 -30.19 7.88 -11.91
CA ALA A 103 -30.40 7.68 -10.47
C ALA A 103 -30.11 6.25 -9.98
N ARG A 104 -30.25 5.23 -10.86
CA ARG A 104 -29.95 3.82 -10.55
C ARG A 104 -28.45 3.49 -10.43
N THR A 105 -27.59 4.50 -10.55
CA THR A 105 -26.13 4.29 -10.61
C THR A 105 -25.56 3.94 -9.24
N HIS A 106 -24.71 2.93 -9.19
CA HIS A 106 -23.79 2.73 -8.07
C HIS A 106 -22.44 3.32 -8.49
N ALA A 107 -22.15 4.53 -8.02
CA ALA A 107 -21.03 5.34 -8.50
C ALA A 107 -19.82 5.26 -7.55
N ALA A 108 -18.64 4.93 -8.08
CA ALA A 108 -17.36 5.10 -7.41
C ALA A 108 -16.53 6.17 -8.14
N ILE A 109 -16.21 7.27 -7.46
CA ILE A 109 -15.48 8.41 -8.01
C ILE A 109 -14.16 8.55 -7.26
N ILE A 110 -13.05 8.50 -7.99
CA ILE A 110 -11.69 8.55 -7.43
C ILE A 110 -10.90 9.64 -8.13
N THR A 111 -10.35 10.56 -7.35
CA THR A 111 -9.44 11.62 -7.80
C THR A 111 -8.18 11.65 -6.94
N ASP A 112 -7.16 12.37 -7.40
CA ASP A 112 -5.94 12.59 -6.62
C ASP A 112 -5.95 13.97 -5.97
N GLU A 113 -5.56 15.02 -6.71
CA GLU A 113 -5.65 16.41 -6.27
C GLU A 113 -6.95 17.11 -6.71
N GLY A 114 -7.75 16.46 -7.55
CA GLY A 114 -8.98 17.02 -8.11
C GLY A 114 -10.11 17.06 -7.09
N SER A 115 -10.98 18.07 -7.18
CA SER A 115 -12.23 18.12 -6.42
C SER A 115 -13.27 17.17 -6.98
N VAL A 116 -14.12 16.63 -6.11
CA VAL A 116 -15.28 15.82 -6.48
C VAL A 116 -16.54 16.59 -6.12
N GLU A 117 -17.39 16.85 -7.11
CA GLU A 117 -18.70 17.46 -6.91
C GLU A 117 -19.79 16.49 -7.38
N VAL A 118 -20.78 16.22 -6.52
CA VAL A 118 -21.92 15.36 -6.84
C VAL A 118 -23.21 16.10 -6.55
N ARG A 119 -24.04 16.27 -7.59
CA ARG A 119 -25.36 16.92 -7.50
C ARG A 119 -26.45 15.88 -7.69
N GLY A 120 -27.30 15.71 -6.68
CA GLY A 120 -28.33 14.68 -6.62
C GLY A 120 -27.85 13.42 -5.92
N LEU A 121 -28.69 12.38 -5.92
CA LEU A 121 -28.44 11.14 -5.17
C LEU A 121 -28.51 9.91 -6.07
N PRO A 122 -27.36 9.28 -6.40
CA PRO A 122 -27.33 7.98 -7.08
C PRO A 122 -27.62 6.84 -6.08
N ALA A 123 -27.96 5.65 -6.58
CA ALA A 123 -28.29 4.45 -5.79
C ALA A 123 -27.25 4.11 -4.70
N ALA A 124 -25.97 4.32 -5.01
CA ALA A 124 -24.89 4.36 -4.04
C ALA A 124 -23.79 5.32 -4.53
N LEU A 125 -23.07 5.94 -3.59
CA LEU A 125 -21.94 6.81 -3.88
C LEU A 125 -20.74 6.48 -2.99
N LEU A 126 -19.60 6.21 -3.63
CA LEU A 126 -18.28 6.25 -3.03
C LEU A 126 -17.49 7.38 -3.70
N ALA A 127 -17.01 8.36 -2.94
CA ALA A 127 -16.15 9.41 -3.45
C ALA A 127 -14.85 9.47 -2.64
N GLN A 128 -13.70 9.41 -3.31
CA GLN A 128 -12.39 9.41 -2.68
C GLN A 128 -11.43 10.38 -3.36
N THR A 129 -10.68 11.14 -2.56
CA THR A 129 -9.64 12.05 -3.05
C THR A 129 -8.44 12.12 -2.11
N THR A 130 -7.25 12.38 -2.63
CA THR A 130 -6.04 12.56 -1.80
C THR A 130 -6.09 13.94 -1.13
N SER A 131 -6.18 15.01 -1.92
CA SER A 131 -6.11 16.39 -1.41
C SER A 131 -7.22 17.31 -1.90
N GLY A 132 -8.07 16.86 -2.82
CA GLY A 132 -9.18 17.66 -3.34
C GLY A 132 -10.35 17.80 -2.36
N GLU A 133 -11.20 18.79 -2.60
CA GLU A 133 -12.44 18.95 -1.85
C GLU A 133 -13.53 18.01 -2.37
N ILE A 134 -14.37 17.49 -1.47
CA ILE A 134 -15.55 16.72 -1.83
C ILE A 134 -16.79 17.54 -1.47
N ARG A 135 -17.64 17.83 -2.45
CA ARG A 135 -18.93 18.50 -2.26
C ARG A 135 -20.05 17.58 -2.75
N VAL A 136 -21.02 17.32 -1.88
CA VAL A 136 -22.21 16.53 -2.25
C VAL A 136 -23.46 17.33 -1.93
N GLU A 137 -24.29 17.56 -2.95
CA GLU A 137 -25.59 18.22 -2.85
C GLU A 137 -26.71 17.18 -2.90
N LEU A 138 -27.43 17.01 -1.78
CA LEU A 138 -28.46 15.97 -1.62
C LEU A 138 -29.87 16.58 -1.57
N PRO A 139 -30.89 15.90 -2.14
CA PRO A 139 -32.30 16.28 -1.97
C PRO A 139 -32.78 16.10 -0.52
N ASP A 140 -33.73 16.93 -0.06
CA ASP A 140 -34.26 16.89 1.31
C ASP A 140 -34.88 15.54 1.73
N THR A 141 -35.50 14.85 0.78
CA THR A 141 -36.27 13.62 1.00
C THR A 141 -35.42 12.35 0.94
N ALA A 142 -34.10 12.50 0.85
CA ALA A 142 -33.16 11.42 0.63
C ALA A 142 -33.01 10.50 1.86
N GLY A 143 -33.27 9.21 1.70
CA GLY A 143 -32.99 8.20 2.72
C GLY A 143 -31.55 7.67 2.64
N VAL A 144 -30.61 8.32 3.32
CA VAL A 144 -29.16 8.07 3.18
C VAL A 144 -28.53 7.58 4.47
N ASN A 145 -27.70 6.54 4.35
CA ASN A 145 -26.68 6.20 5.34
C ASN A 145 -25.35 6.80 4.90
N LEU A 146 -24.87 7.78 5.65
CA LEU A 146 -23.76 8.65 5.26
C LEU A 146 -22.56 8.45 6.17
N VAL A 147 -21.41 8.20 5.57
CA VAL A 147 -20.10 8.20 6.24
C VAL A 147 -19.20 9.19 5.50
N ALA A 148 -18.68 10.18 6.20
CA ALA A 148 -17.72 11.14 5.66
C ALA A 148 -16.52 11.29 6.61
N GLU A 149 -15.32 11.15 6.08
CA GLU A 149 -14.08 11.23 6.86
C GLU A 149 -13.01 12.02 6.11
N SER A 150 -12.42 13.01 6.79
CA SER A 150 -11.21 13.68 6.33
C SER A 150 -10.10 13.58 7.37
N ARG A 151 -8.87 13.21 6.94
CA ARG A 151 -7.75 12.98 7.88
C ARG A 151 -7.15 14.28 8.39
N THR A 152 -6.94 15.28 7.53
CA THR A 152 -6.43 16.60 7.94
C THR A 152 -7.33 17.77 7.53
N GLY A 153 -8.33 17.54 6.69
CA GLY A 153 -9.32 18.55 6.30
C GLY A 153 -10.50 18.61 7.27
N THR A 154 -11.52 19.40 6.94
CA THR A 154 -12.74 19.52 7.76
C THR A 154 -13.91 18.75 7.13
N VAL A 155 -14.84 18.29 7.96
CA VAL A 155 -16.12 17.71 7.51
C VAL A 155 -17.25 18.58 8.03
N SER A 156 -18.07 19.11 7.11
CA SER A 156 -19.21 19.98 7.43
C SER A 156 -20.48 19.49 6.75
N SER A 157 -21.62 19.68 7.41
CA SER A 157 -22.94 19.37 6.85
C SER A 157 -23.96 20.42 7.24
N SER A 158 -24.78 20.83 6.27
CA SER A 158 -25.97 21.65 6.50
C SER A 158 -27.27 20.85 6.55
N LEU A 159 -27.18 19.51 6.60
CA LEU A 159 -28.35 18.62 6.70
C LEU A 159 -28.84 18.55 8.15
N SER A 160 -30.15 18.72 8.35
CA SER A 160 -30.80 18.87 9.66
C SER A 160 -30.63 17.68 10.62
N SER A 161 -30.15 16.52 10.15
CA SER A 161 -30.06 15.25 10.89
C SER A 161 -28.63 14.72 11.06
N ALA A 162 -27.61 15.46 10.61
CA ALA A 162 -26.23 14.97 10.63
C ALA A 162 -25.50 15.36 11.92
N VAL A 163 -25.14 14.37 12.74
CA VAL A 163 -24.28 14.57 13.92
C VAL A 163 -22.82 14.50 13.49
N VAL A 164 -22.11 15.62 13.55
CA VAL A 164 -20.65 15.67 13.32
C VAL A 164 -19.96 15.28 14.63
N ASN A 165 -19.30 14.13 14.68
CA ASN A 165 -18.48 13.76 15.83
C ASN A 165 -17.11 14.44 15.69
N GLN A 166 -16.88 15.49 16.48
CA GLN A 166 -15.62 16.22 16.54
C GLN A 166 -14.60 15.53 17.47
N ALA A 167 -14.39 14.22 17.32
CA ALA A 167 -13.22 13.56 17.92
C ALA A 167 -11.96 13.98 17.14
N SER A 168 -10.77 13.52 17.56
CA SER A 168 -9.43 13.92 17.05
C SER A 168 -9.22 13.82 15.52
N ARG A 169 -10.21 13.31 14.77
CA ARG A 169 -10.40 13.45 13.31
C ARG A 169 -11.85 13.84 13.03
N PRO A 170 -12.12 14.81 12.14
CA PRO A 170 -13.49 15.15 11.78
C PRO A 170 -14.12 14.00 11.00
N GLN A 171 -14.98 13.24 11.69
CA GLN A 171 -15.78 12.18 11.11
C GLN A 171 -17.25 12.54 11.27
N LEU A 172 -18.02 12.42 10.19
CA LEU A 172 -19.47 12.51 10.21
C LEU A 172 -20.03 11.14 9.87
N GLN A 173 -20.82 10.60 10.79
CA GLN A 173 -21.69 9.46 10.53
C GLN A 173 -23.12 9.93 10.77
N ALA A 174 -23.96 9.84 9.75
CA ALA A 174 -25.33 10.29 9.83
C ALA A 174 -26.26 9.35 9.09
N ARG A 175 -27.43 9.13 9.68
CA ARG A 175 -28.56 8.48 9.00
C ARG A 175 -29.63 9.53 8.78
N HIS A 176 -29.95 9.80 7.52
CA HIS A 176 -31.04 10.69 7.11
C HIS A 176 -32.15 9.86 6.47
N GLY A 177 -33.41 10.06 6.84
CA GLY A 177 -34.54 9.25 6.33
C GLY A 177 -34.43 7.74 6.64
N ASN A 178 -34.84 6.88 5.69
CA ASN A 178 -34.88 5.41 5.89
C ASN A 178 -33.50 4.72 5.85
N GLY A 179 -32.45 5.40 5.35
CA GLY A 179 -31.09 4.87 5.22
C GLY A 179 -30.90 3.80 4.14
N SER A 180 -31.74 3.74 3.09
CA SER A 180 -31.66 2.71 2.04
C SER A 180 -30.51 2.92 1.06
N MET A 181 -29.93 4.11 0.97
CA MET A 181 -28.87 4.46 0.00
C MET A 181 -27.58 4.80 0.73
N GLY A 182 -26.47 4.19 0.33
CA GLY A 182 -25.16 4.37 0.97
C GLY A 182 -24.36 5.49 0.31
N VAL A 183 -23.89 6.46 1.10
CA VAL A 183 -22.96 7.51 0.66
C VAL A 183 -21.72 7.47 1.53
N ARG A 184 -20.56 7.25 0.92
CA ARG A 184 -19.26 7.20 1.60
C ARG A 184 -18.30 8.20 0.95
N LEU A 185 -17.77 9.12 1.74
CA LEU A 185 -16.91 10.21 1.28
C LEU A 185 -15.59 10.21 2.06
N TYR A 186 -14.47 10.17 1.35
CA TYR A 186 -13.14 10.08 1.96
C TYR A 186 -12.17 11.08 1.35
N SER A 187 -11.51 11.86 2.20
CA SER A 187 -10.41 12.74 1.77
C SER A 187 -9.21 12.60 2.72
N GLN A 188 -7.97 12.58 2.20
CA GLN A 188 -6.82 12.59 3.11
C GLN A 188 -6.55 14.01 3.62
N ALA A 189 -6.57 15.01 2.75
CA ALA A 189 -6.23 16.39 3.12
C ALA A 189 -7.29 17.45 2.81
N GLY A 190 -8.29 17.14 1.98
CA GLY A 190 -9.30 18.10 1.55
C GLY A 190 -10.54 18.16 2.44
N ASN A 191 -11.32 19.22 2.27
CA ASN A 191 -12.57 19.41 3.00
C ASN A 191 -13.70 18.58 2.39
N ILE A 192 -14.61 18.10 3.23
CA ILE A 192 -15.85 17.46 2.81
C ILE A 192 -17.03 18.34 3.23
N THR A 193 -17.85 18.72 2.26
CA THR A 193 -19.04 19.55 2.47
C THR A 193 -20.29 18.83 1.97
N LEU A 194 -21.25 18.65 2.86
CA LEU A 194 -22.57 18.12 2.53
C LEU A 194 -23.58 19.26 2.57
N ALA A 195 -24.17 19.53 1.42
CA ALA A 195 -25.14 20.60 1.24
C ALA A 195 -26.49 20.05 0.82
N LYS A 196 -27.52 20.82 1.14
CA LYS A 196 -28.87 20.63 0.61
C LYS A 196 -28.92 21.17 -0.83
N ALA A 197 -29.44 20.38 -1.76
CA ALA A 197 -29.70 20.85 -3.12
C ALA A 197 -30.83 21.91 -3.11
N THR A 198 -30.61 23.06 -3.75
CA THR A 198 -31.64 24.10 -3.92
C THR A 198 -32.41 23.87 -5.23
N ALA A 199 -33.66 24.33 -5.32
CA ALA A 199 -34.49 24.13 -6.52
C ALA A 199 -33.85 24.70 -7.81
N GLU A 200 -33.01 25.73 -7.69
CA GLU A 200 -32.23 26.30 -8.80
C GLU A 200 -31.03 25.41 -9.21
N SER A 201 -30.43 24.64 -8.30
CA SER A 201 -29.30 23.74 -8.61
C SER A 201 -29.74 22.41 -9.25
N LEU A 202 -31.05 22.12 -9.24
CA LEU A 202 -31.67 20.91 -9.79
C LEU A 202 -32.43 21.15 -11.12
N SER A 203 -32.64 22.40 -11.54
CA SER A 203 -33.35 22.72 -12.79
C SER A 203 -32.40 22.99 -13.96
N VAL A 204 -32.67 22.38 -15.11
CA VAL A 204 -31.98 22.58 -16.40
C VAL A 204 -31.99 24.08 -16.76
N ALA A 205 -30.83 24.72 -16.74
CA ALA A 205 -30.69 26.11 -17.18
C ALA A 205 -30.76 26.20 -18.70
N THR A 206 -31.91 26.64 -19.21
CA THR A 206 -32.04 27.23 -20.54
C THR A 206 -31.42 28.63 -20.48
N VAL A 207 -30.43 28.91 -21.31
CA VAL A 207 -29.73 30.20 -21.38
C VAL A 207 -30.65 31.27 -22.00
N PRO A 208 -30.87 32.44 -21.37
CA PRO A 208 -31.30 33.65 -22.07
C PRO A 208 -30.08 34.39 -22.65
N PRO A 209 -30.22 35.09 -23.79
CA PRO A 209 -29.11 35.70 -24.51
C PRO A 209 -28.56 36.94 -23.79
N SER A 210 -27.27 37.16 -24.03
CA SER A 210 -26.45 38.27 -23.58
C SER A 210 -26.98 39.64 -24.01
N SER A 211 -26.93 40.61 -23.10
CA SER A 211 -26.94 42.04 -23.43
C SER A 211 -25.60 42.66 -23.07
N SER A 212 -24.86 43.05 -24.10
CA SER A 212 -23.62 43.81 -24.05
C SER A 212 -23.83 45.25 -23.58
N SER A 213 -22.88 45.80 -22.81
CA SER A 213 -22.55 47.23 -22.81
C SER A 213 -21.06 47.43 -22.48
N PRO A 214 -20.38 48.42 -23.11
CA PRO A 214 -18.92 48.49 -23.21
C PRO A 214 -18.25 49.21 -22.02
N PRO A 215 -16.93 49.03 -21.79
CA PRO A 215 -16.21 49.73 -20.74
C PRO A 215 -15.85 51.16 -21.15
N THR A 216 -16.07 52.10 -20.24
CA THR A 216 -15.66 53.51 -20.36
C THR A 216 -14.30 53.71 -19.68
N GLU A 217 -13.39 54.40 -20.37
CA GLU A 217 -12.06 54.80 -19.92
C GLU A 217 -12.06 55.98 -18.92
N ARG A 218 -10.86 56.16 -18.30
CA ARG A 218 -10.22 57.37 -17.70
C ARG A 218 -10.51 57.68 -16.22
N ARG A 219 -9.53 58.08 -15.38
CA ARG A 219 -8.11 58.48 -15.57
C ARG A 219 -7.36 58.58 -14.21
N GLU A 220 -6.05 58.32 -14.24
CA GLU A 220 -4.89 58.85 -13.47
C GLU A 220 -5.08 59.38 -12.03
N THR A 221 -4.20 59.05 -11.08
CA THR A 221 -2.87 59.68 -10.96
C THR A 221 -1.95 58.87 -10.04
N LEU A 222 -0.64 58.83 -10.31
CA LEU A 222 0.43 58.96 -9.31
C LEU A 222 1.79 59.07 -10.05
N GLU A 223 2.55 60.11 -9.69
CA GLU A 223 3.92 60.42 -10.14
C GLU A 223 4.87 60.30 -8.91
N PRO A 224 6.21 60.44 -9.03
CA PRO A 224 7.17 59.33 -9.18
C PRO A 224 8.13 59.14 -7.98
N LYS A 225 8.85 58.01 -7.92
CA LYS A 225 10.11 57.89 -7.14
C LYS A 225 11.09 56.86 -7.71
N ALA A 226 12.36 57.10 -7.39
CA ALA A 226 13.56 56.79 -8.16
C ALA A 226 14.15 55.36 -8.08
N VAL A 227 15.08 55.12 -9.02
CA VAL A 227 15.86 53.90 -9.35
C VAL A 227 16.94 53.56 -8.31
N PRO A 228 17.33 52.26 -8.18
CA PRO A 228 18.77 51.95 -8.16
C PRO A 228 19.22 50.69 -8.97
N THR A 229 20.51 50.72 -9.29
CA THR A 229 21.35 49.90 -10.21
C THR A 229 21.81 48.55 -9.60
N PRO A 230 22.26 47.54 -10.39
CA PRO A 230 22.56 46.19 -9.90
C PRO A 230 24.01 45.98 -9.44
N LYS A 231 24.22 45.08 -8.45
CA LYS A 231 25.54 44.66 -7.94
C LYS A 231 25.80 43.16 -8.08
N GLN A 232 27.10 42.86 -8.21
CA GLN A 232 27.78 41.62 -8.56
C GLN A 232 27.70 40.46 -7.54
N LYS A 233 28.03 39.28 -8.08
CA LYS A 233 28.17 37.94 -7.49
C LYS A 233 29.51 37.77 -6.73
N PRO A 234 29.56 37.02 -5.61
CA PRO A 234 30.82 36.70 -4.93
C PRO A 234 31.46 35.39 -5.42
N GLU A 235 32.80 35.38 -5.37
CA GLU A 235 33.74 34.30 -5.66
C GLU A 235 34.43 33.89 -4.33
N LEU A 236 34.74 32.60 -4.14
CA LEU A 236 35.49 32.10 -2.98
C LEU A 236 36.83 31.51 -3.42
N ALA A 237 37.91 32.03 -2.84
CA ALA A 237 39.29 31.64 -3.07
C ALA A 237 39.68 30.38 -2.27
N GLY A 238 40.38 29.45 -2.93
CA GLY A 238 41.14 28.37 -2.28
C GLY A 238 42.61 28.78 -2.06
N PRO A 239 43.34 28.10 -1.15
CA PRO A 239 44.77 28.36 -0.96
C PRO A 239 45.65 27.58 -1.98
N PRO A 240 46.85 28.11 -2.33
CA PRO A 240 47.63 27.64 -3.47
C PRO A 240 48.62 26.51 -3.15
N GLN A 241 48.84 25.67 -4.16
CA GLN A 241 49.97 24.75 -4.28
C GLN A 241 51.24 25.50 -4.70
N ASN A 242 52.38 25.07 -4.18
CA ASN A 242 53.70 25.40 -4.73
C ASN A 242 54.50 24.12 -4.95
N SER A 243 55.16 24.05 -6.10
CA SER A 243 55.85 22.88 -6.66
C SER A 243 57.37 22.91 -6.47
N SER A 244 57.97 21.72 -6.53
CA SER A 244 59.34 21.38 -6.99
C SER A 244 60.33 20.91 -5.92
N GLY A 245 60.90 19.73 -6.17
CA GLY A 245 62.04 19.16 -5.45
C GLY A 245 62.22 17.67 -5.70
N ALA A 246 62.74 17.29 -6.87
CA ALA A 246 63.13 15.93 -7.21
C ALA A 246 64.37 15.47 -6.41
N GLY A 247 64.35 14.24 -5.88
CA GLY A 247 65.48 13.61 -5.18
C GLY A 247 65.36 12.09 -5.09
N LYS A 248 65.95 11.40 -6.08
CA LYS A 248 66.52 10.03 -6.17
C LYS A 248 66.07 8.88 -5.22
N PRO A 249 65.81 7.65 -5.74
CA PRO A 249 65.32 6.51 -4.95
C PRO A 249 66.41 5.84 -4.12
N ALA A 250 66.05 5.38 -2.91
CA ALA A 250 66.84 4.48 -2.07
C ALA A 250 66.31 3.03 -2.19
N PRO A 251 67.18 2.02 -2.03
CA PRO A 251 66.99 0.69 -2.63
C PRO A 251 66.07 -0.24 -1.82
N VAL A 252 65.50 -1.21 -2.56
CA VAL A 252 64.79 -2.37 -2.05
C VAL A 252 65.79 -3.29 -1.33
N SER A 253 65.63 -3.52 -0.03
CA SER A 253 66.31 -4.62 0.67
C SER A 253 65.40 -5.83 0.72
N ASN A 254 65.82 -6.91 0.07
CA ASN A 254 65.27 -8.26 0.24
C ASN A 254 66.01 -8.95 1.39
N GLU A 255 65.46 -8.93 2.59
CA GLU A 255 65.72 -9.93 3.64
C GLU A 255 64.40 -10.22 4.39
N PRO A 256 64.15 -11.48 4.80
CA PRO A 256 62.90 -11.86 5.46
C PRO A 256 62.85 -11.30 6.89
N GLU A 257 61.88 -10.45 7.20
CA GLU A 257 61.59 -10.04 8.58
C GLU A 257 61.05 -11.26 9.36
N GLU A 258 61.81 -11.67 10.37
CA GLU A 258 61.38 -12.61 11.39
C GLU A 258 60.20 -12.01 12.18
N ILE A 259 59.11 -12.76 12.26
CA ILE A 259 57.92 -12.40 13.02
C ILE A 259 58.27 -12.49 14.51
N SER A 260 58.27 -11.37 15.24
CA SER A 260 58.57 -11.36 16.68
C SER A 260 57.43 -11.99 17.50
N GLU A 261 57.77 -12.71 18.57
CA GLU A 261 56.84 -13.19 19.62
C GLU A 261 56.13 -11.99 20.28
N GLY A 262 55.01 -11.59 19.69
CA GLY A 262 54.28 -10.38 20.05
C GLY A 262 53.20 -9.98 19.05
N ASP A 263 53.20 -10.58 17.85
CA ASP A 263 52.10 -10.44 16.91
C ASP A 263 50.81 -11.02 17.50
N ILE A 264 49.97 -10.12 18.03
CA ILE A 264 48.56 -10.40 18.24
C ILE A 264 48.01 -10.69 16.84
N ILE A 265 47.85 -11.97 16.52
CA ILE A 265 47.07 -12.39 15.36
C ILE A 265 45.64 -11.89 15.63
N ARG A 266 45.32 -10.70 15.14
CA ARG A 266 43.93 -10.26 14.97
C ARG A 266 43.36 -11.11 13.85
N VAL A 267 42.88 -12.29 14.21
CA VAL A 267 42.02 -13.04 13.32
C VAL A 267 40.69 -12.32 13.35
N ASP A 268 40.49 -11.37 12.43
CA ASP A 268 39.16 -10.89 12.08
C ASP A 268 38.41 -12.08 11.46
N THR A 269 37.80 -12.92 12.30
CA THR A 269 36.92 -13.99 11.83
C THR A 269 35.56 -13.39 11.50
N GLU A 270 35.49 -12.73 10.35
CA GLU A 270 34.21 -12.31 9.79
C GLU A 270 33.52 -13.53 9.21
N LEU A 271 32.67 -14.14 10.02
CA LEU A 271 31.80 -15.23 9.62
C LEU A 271 30.42 -14.66 9.31
N VAL A 272 29.97 -14.85 8.07
CA VAL A 272 28.57 -14.62 7.69
C VAL A 272 27.81 -15.90 8.02
N SER A 273 26.77 -15.79 8.84
CA SER A 273 25.92 -16.91 9.23
C SER A 273 24.59 -16.86 8.49
N VAL A 274 24.20 -18.00 7.93
CA VAL A 274 22.99 -18.17 7.13
C VAL A 274 22.16 -19.28 7.76
N ASN A 275 20.94 -18.94 8.15
CA ASN A 275 19.98 -19.89 8.72
C ASN A 275 19.11 -20.45 7.59
N VAL A 276 19.00 -21.79 7.53
CA VAL A 276 18.33 -22.51 6.45
C VAL A 276 17.41 -23.59 7.02
N SER A 277 16.11 -23.50 6.75
CA SER A 277 15.19 -24.63 6.93
C SER A 277 15.26 -25.55 5.71
N VAL A 278 15.14 -26.85 5.91
CA VAL A 278 15.06 -27.81 4.80
C VAL A 278 13.81 -28.65 4.93
N ILE A 279 13.00 -28.66 3.87
CA ILE A 279 11.78 -29.46 3.79
C ILE A 279 11.84 -30.48 2.65
N ASP A 280 11.15 -31.59 2.83
CA ASP A 280 10.91 -32.57 1.77
C ASP A 280 9.68 -32.16 0.94
N ARG A 281 9.82 -32.00 -0.39
CA ARG A 281 8.73 -31.58 -1.29
C ARG A 281 7.54 -32.53 -1.32
N GLY A 282 7.75 -33.83 -1.07
CA GLY A 282 6.70 -34.83 -1.17
C GLY A 282 5.82 -34.88 0.08
N THR A 283 6.45 -34.80 1.25
CA THR A 283 5.79 -34.92 2.55
C THR A 283 5.56 -33.58 3.25
N ASN A 284 6.21 -32.52 2.76
CA ASN A 284 6.24 -31.18 3.35
C ASN A 284 6.72 -31.17 4.82
N ARG A 285 7.50 -32.19 5.21
CA ARG A 285 8.08 -32.32 6.54
C ARG A 285 9.49 -31.75 6.56
N ALA A 286 9.87 -31.19 7.71
CA ALA A 286 11.24 -30.76 7.94
C ALA A 286 12.21 -31.97 7.87
N VAL A 287 13.34 -31.75 7.23
CA VAL A 287 14.42 -32.74 7.09
C VAL A 287 15.53 -32.35 8.08
N ASN A 288 15.75 -33.19 9.09
CA ASN A 288 16.59 -32.90 10.25
C ASN A 288 17.85 -33.77 10.35
N ASP A 289 18.12 -34.58 9.34
CA ASP A 289 19.21 -35.56 9.27
C ASP A 289 20.27 -35.21 8.21
N LEU A 290 20.37 -33.93 7.81
CA LEU A 290 21.37 -33.48 6.84
C LEU A 290 22.72 -33.19 7.51
N ALA A 291 23.79 -33.52 6.80
CA ALA A 291 25.15 -33.19 7.18
C ALA A 291 25.65 -31.97 6.39
N LYS A 292 26.77 -31.38 6.83
CA LYS A 292 27.39 -30.22 6.18
C LYS A 292 27.65 -30.46 4.68
N GLU A 293 28.01 -31.68 4.32
CA GLU A 293 28.41 -32.09 2.96
C GLU A 293 27.24 -32.06 1.96
N ASP A 294 26.02 -32.15 2.48
CA ASP A 294 24.79 -32.07 1.70
C ASP A 294 24.52 -30.64 1.21
N PHE A 295 25.15 -29.63 1.81
CA PHE A 295 24.94 -28.23 1.46
C PHE A 295 25.95 -27.73 0.42
N ARG A 296 25.46 -26.85 -0.45
CA ARG A 296 26.28 -26.03 -1.35
C ARG A 296 25.87 -24.57 -1.16
N LEU A 297 26.80 -23.75 -0.70
CA LEU A 297 26.60 -22.32 -0.48
C LEU A 297 27.30 -21.52 -1.58
N SER A 298 26.64 -20.50 -2.09
CA SER A 298 27.20 -19.53 -3.04
C SER A 298 26.80 -18.10 -2.67
N GLU A 299 27.72 -17.17 -2.89
CA GLU A 299 27.53 -15.72 -2.77
C GLU A 299 27.72 -15.11 -4.16
N ASP A 300 26.70 -14.42 -4.68
CA ASP A 300 26.71 -13.81 -6.02
C ASP A 300 27.13 -14.79 -7.15
N ASN A 301 26.67 -16.04 -7.04
CA ASN A 301 27.05 -17.20 -7.88
C ASN A 301 28.46 -17.74 -7.67
N VAL A 302 29.26 -17.18 -6.76
CA VAL A 302 30.59 -17.66 -6.42
C VAL A 302 30.48 -18.69 -5.29
N PRO A 303 30.92 -19.95 -5.48
CA PRO A 303 30.89 -20.96 -4.43
C PRO A 303 31.70 -20.54 -3.20
N GLN A 304 31.15 -20.80 -2.01
CA GLN A 304 31.78 -20.47 -0.73
C GLN A 304 32.02 -21.74 0.08
N GLN A 305 33.09 -21.75 0.86
CA GLN A 305 33.37 -22.86 1.77
C GLN A 305 32.66 -22.63 3.10
N ILE A 306 31.79 -23.57 3.47
CA ILE A 306 31.15 -23.58 4.79
C ILE A 306 32.25 -23.84 5.84
N ALA A 307 32.50 -22.85 6.69
CA ALA A 307 33.48 -22.91 7.76
C ALA A 307 32.90 -23.58 9.01
N HIS A 308 31.66 -23.25 9.35
CA HIS A 308 30.94 -23.81 10.49
C HIS A 308 29.55 -24.31 10.07
N PHE A 309 29.12 -25.40 10.67
CA PHE A 309 27.83 -26.03 10.45
C PHE A 309 27.27 -26.41 11.80
N ASP A 310 26.03 -26.00 12.05
CA ASP A 310 25.30 -26.40 13.25
C ASP A 310 23.88 -26.84 12.88
N SER A 311 23.38 -27.87 13.56
CA SER A 311 22.06 -28.46 13.37
C SER A 311 21.34 -28.52 14.72
N VAL A 312 20.85 -27.36 15.17
CA VAL A 312 20.21 -27.26 16.48
C VAL A 312 18.70 -27.12 16.31
N SER A 313 17.97 -27.98 17.01
CA SER A 313 16.60 -27.67 17.45
C SER A 313 16.68 -26.59 18.54
N ALA A 314 16.98 -25.35 18.14
CA ALA A 314 17.05 -24.24 19.09
C ALA A 314 15.63 -23.78 19.46
N PRO A 315 15.41 -23.36 20.71
CA PRO A 315 14.19 -22.69 21.09
C PRO A 315 14.05 -21.38 20.30
N PHE A 316 12.81 -20.99 19.98
CA PHE A 316 12.54 -19.76 19.25
C PHE A 316 11.72 -18.76 20.08
N ASN A 317 11.85 -17.49 19.73
CA ASN A 317 10.95 -16.41 20.04
C ASN A 317 10.07 -16.18 18.80
N LEU A 318 8.76 -16.28 18.95
CA LEU A 318 7.84 -16.10 17.85
C LEU A 318 6.76 -15.09 18.20
N VAL A 319 6.50 -14.16 17.30
CA VAL A 319 5.34 -13.27 17.38
C VAL A 319 4.32 -13.63 16.32
N LEU A 320 3.10 -13.92 16.78
CA LEU A 320 1.93 -13.96 15.93
C LEU A 320 1.45 -12.52 15.74
N LEU A 321 1.56 -12.01 14.50
CA LEU A 321 1.06 -10.71 14.11
C LEU A 321 -0.26 -10.92 13.35
N ILE A 322 -1.35 -10.59 14.01
CA ILE A 322 -2.70 -10.93 13.57
C ILE A 322 -3.44 -9.66 13.12
N ASP A 323 -3.85 -9.66 11.86
CA ASP A 323 -4.75 -8.64 11.33
C ASP A 323 -6.17 -8.87 11.84
N LEU A 324 -6.73 -7.86 12.52
CA LEU A 324 -8.11 -7.83 12.99
C LEU A 324 -8.86 -6.61 12.40
N SER A 325 -8.39 -6.06 11.29
CA SER A 325 -9.01 -4.94 10.59
C SER A 325 -10.40 -5.29 10.03
N GLY A 326 -11.14 -4.28 9.56
CA GLY A 326 -12.55 -4.40 9.17
C GLY A 326 -12.89 -5.58 8.25
N SER A 327 -12.02 -5.96 7.32
CA SER A 327 -12.20 -7.09 6.41
C SER A 327 -12.20 -8.47 7.09
N THR A 328 -11.65 -8.54 8.31
CA THR A 328 -11.53 -9.78 9.10
C THR A 328 -12.60 -9.93 10.18
N THR A 329 -13.49 -8.95 10.36
CA THR A 329 -14.46 -8.86 11.48
C THR A 329 -15.38 -10.09 11.61
N LYS A 330 -15.72 -10.71 10.47
CA LYS A 330 -16.56 -11.92 10.42
C LYS A 330 -15.80 -13.21 10.75
N VAL A 331 -14.47 -13.18 10.69
CA VAL A 331 -13.61 -14.36 10.80
C VAL A 331 -12.72 -14.35 12.06
N VAL A 332 -12.85 -13.34 12.92
CA VAL A 332 -12.08 -13.18 14.17
C VAL A 332 -12.10 -14.42 15.06
N GLU A 333 -13.25 -15.10 15.22
CA GLU A 333 -13.33 -16.30 16.07
C GLU A 333 -12.54 -17.49 15.49
N LEU A 334 -12.48 -17.61 14.15
CA LEU A 334 -11.66 -18.62 13.49
C LEU A 334 -10.18 -18.29 13.62
N ILE A 335 -9.82 -17.02 13.45
CA ILE A 335 -8.46 -16.51 13.69
C ILE A 335 -8.00 -16.83 15.12
N LYS A 336 -8.83 -16.54 16.12
CA LYS A 336 -8.55 -16.87 17.53
C LYS A 336 -8.37 -18.37 17.72
N SER A 337 -9.26 -19.18 17.15
CA SER A 337 -9.21 -20.65 17.25
C SER A 337 -7.91 -21.20 16.64
N ALA A 338 -7.48 -20.68 15.49
CA ALA A 338 -6.24 -21.10 14.86
C ALA A 338 -4.99 -20.65 15.63
N ALA A 339 -5.00 -19.43 16.19
CA ALA A 339 -3.92 -18.96 17.06
C ALA A 339 -3.81 -19.81 18.35
N LEU A 340 -4.95 -20.23 18.93
CA LEU A 340 -4.96 -21.15 20.07
C LEU A 340 -4.36 -22.52 19.70
N HIS A 341 -4.74 -23.07 18.54
CA HIS A 341 -4.19 -24.34 18.05
C HIS A 341 -2.67 -24.26 17.84
N PHE A 342 -2.19 -23.14 17.28
CA PHE A 342 -0.76 -22.90 17.13
C PHE A 342 -0.03 -22.90 18.49
N VAL A 343 -0.59 -22.23 19.51
CA VAL A 343 0.00 -22.22 20.86
C VAL A 343 0.04 -23.63 21.47
N GLU A 344 -0.95 -24.47 21.19
CA GLU A 344 -0.98 -25.87 21.65
C GLU A 344 0.03 -26.76 20.92
N ALA A 345 0.32 -26.49 19.64
CA ALA A 345 1.29 -27.23 18.84
C ALA A 345 2.75 -26.85 19.16
N ALA A 346 2.98 -25.68 19.76
CA ALA A 346 4.31 -25.20 20.10
C ALA A 346 4.95 -25.97 21.26
N ARG A 347 6.29 -26.01 21.31
CA ARG A 347 7.00 -26.77 22.36
C ARG A 347 7.00 -25.95 23.67
N PRO A 348 7.05 -26.60 24.85
CA PRO A 348 6.95 -25.91 26.15
C PRO A 348 8.01 -24.82 26.41
N PHE A 349 9.15 -24.89 25.72
CA PHE A 349 10.27 -23.96 25.88
C PHE A 349 10.31 -22.87 24.80
N ASP A 350 9.39 -22.89 23.83
CA ASP A 350 9.25 -21.84 22.83
C ASP A 350 8.48 -20.65 23.41
N ARG A 351 8.98 -19.43 23.17
CA ARG A 351 8.33 -18.19 23.62
C ARG A 351 7.44 -17.66 22.52
N ILE A 352 6.18 -17.42 22.84
CA ILE A 352 5.21 -16.87 21.90
C ILE A 352 4.67 -15.56 22.43
N GLY A 353 4.66 -14.56 21.56
CA GLY A 353 3.98 -13.28 21.75
C GLY A 353 2.86 -13.14 20.73
N VAL A 354 1.86 -12.32 21.06
CA VAL A 354 0.73 -12.04 20.18
C VAL A 354 0.55 -10.54 20.09
N ILE A 355 0.56 -10.04 18.86
CA ILE A 355 0.29 -8.66 18.52
C ILE A 355 -0.88 -8.67 17.55
N THR A 356 -1.90 -7.88 17.83
CA THR A 356 -3.03 -7.67 16.92
C THR A 356 -3.00 -6.26 16.38
N PHE A 357 -3.55 -6.03 15.19
CA PHE A 357 -3.70 -4.68 14.67
C PHE A 357 -5.03 -4.45 13.94
N ALA A 358 -5.62 -3.29 14.19
CA ALA A 358 -6.75 -2.72 13.47
C ALA A 358 -6.68 -1.20 13.67
N GLY A 359 -6.01 -0.51 12.75
CA GLY A 359 -5.68 0.92 12.82
C GLY A 359 -4.53 1.26 13.78
N SER A 360 -4.41 0.52 14.89
CA SER A 360 -3.30 0.60 15.85
C SER A 360 -2.89 -0.80 16.33
N GLN A 361 -1.63 -0.95 16.74
CA GLN A 361 -1.06 -2.20 17.24
C GLN A 361 -1.36 -2.36 18.73
N VAL A 362 -1.81 -3.56 19.12
CA VAL A 362 -2.06 -3.93 20.51
C VAL A 362 -1.23 -5.17 20.82
N VAL A 363 -0.34 -5.05 21.82
CA VAL A 363 0.39 -6.20 22.35
C VAL A 363 -0.55 -6.98 23.28
N VAL A 364 -1.19 -8.01 22.74
CA VAL A 364 -2.09 -8.90 23.49
C VAL A 364 -1.30 -9.68 24.51
N SER A 365 -0.11 -10.15 24.13
CA SER A 365 0.85 -10.75 25.05
C SER A 365 2.29 -10.51 24.59
N PRO A 366 3.20 -10.09 25.49
CA PRO A 366 4.64 -10.18 25.26
C PRO A 366 5.09 -11.63 25.11
N LEU A 367 6.36 -11.83 24.72
CA LEU A 367 6.96 -13.14 24.56
C LEU A 367 6.94 -13.92 25.89
N THR A 368 6.27 -15.07 25.90
CA THR A 368 6.15 -15.90 27.11
C THR A 368 6.21 -17.39 26.81
N THR A 369 6.73 -18.17 27.74
CA THR A 369 6.60 -19.64 27.76
C THR A 369 5.35 -20.10 28.51
N ASP A 370 4.63 -19.18 29.17
CA ASP A 370 3.36 -19.49 29.83
C ASP A 370 2.22 -19.53 28.79
N HIS A 371 2.12 -20.68 28.14
CA HIS A 371 1.09 -20.95 27.14
C HIS A 371 -0.32 -20.95 27.74
N HIS A 372 -0.48 -21.16 29.06
CA HIS A 372 -1.80 -21.08 29.69
C HIS A 372 -2.30 -19.64 29.74
N THR A 373 -1.49 -18.72 30.26
CA THR A 373 -1.81 -17.29 30.29
C THR A 373 -1.96 -16.73 28.87
N LEU A 374 -1.14 -17.18 27.92
CA LEU A 374 -1.25 -16.78 26.53
C LEU A 374 -2.60 -17.16 25.91
N ARG A 375 -3.07 -18.40 26.11
CA ARG A 375 -4.39 -18.84 25.64
C ARG A 375 -5.53 -18.02 26.24
N GLN A 376 -5.44 -17.65 27.52
CA GLN A 376 -6.45 -16.79 28.16
C GLN A 376 -6.49 -15.41 27.52
N ARG A 377 -5.33 -14.82 27.22
CA ARG A 377 -5.22 -13.51 26.55
C ARG A 377 -5.74 -13.55 25.12
N ILE A 378 -5.44 -14.60 24.35
CA ILE A 378 -5.99 -14.79 23.00
C ILE A 378 -7.52 -14.86 23.05
N ASN A 379 -8.09 -15.62 23.99
CA ASN A 379 -9.55 -15.71 24.14
C ASN A 379 -10.20 -14.37 24.50
N ALA A 380 -9.49 -13.51 25.25
CA ALA A 380 -9.94 -12.19 25.66
C ALA A 380 -9.80 -11.10 24.57
N ILE A 381 -9.27 -11.44 23.39
CA ILE A 381 -9.23 -10.51 22.25
C ILE A 381 -10.67 -10.13 21.88
N GLU A 382 -10.96 -8.84 22.00
CA GLU A 382 -12.19 -8.20 21.52
C GLU A 382 -12.08 -7.92 20.02
N LYS A 383 -13.22 -7.76 19.33
CA LYS A 383 -13.25 -7.39 17.91
C LYS A 383 -12.90 -5.90 17.76
N PRO A 384 -11.69 -5.54 17.33
CA PRO A 384 -11.36 -4.14 17.14
C PRO A 384 -11.89 -3.66 15.78
N GLU A 385 -12.21 -2.38 15.69
CA GLU A 385 -12.58 -1.73 14.43
C GLU A 385 -11.47 -0.76 14.03
N GLY A 386 -11.04 -0.81 12.77
CA GLY A 386 -9.99 0.08 12.29
C GLY A 386 -9.49 -0.27 10.89
N SER A 387 -8.64 0.61 10.35
CA SER A 387 -8.00 0.45 9.05
C SER A 387 -6.82 -0.53 9.07
N THR A 388 -6.33 -0.93 7.92
CA THR A 388 -5.26 -1.92 7.83
C THR A 388 -3.91 -1.21 7.66
N LYS A 389 -3.12 -1.11 8.74
CA LYS A 389 -1.75 -0.56 8.71
C LYS A 389 -0.72 -1.68 8.78
N LEU A 390 -0.71 -2.53 7.77
CA LEU A 390 0.12 -3.73 7.72
C LEU A 390 1.61 -3.40 7.80
N TYR A 391 2.09 -2.41 7.04
CA TYR A 391 3.54 -2.13 6.98
C TYR A 391 4.07 -1.57 8.30
N ASP A 392 3.33 -0.65 8.92
CA ASP A 392 3.66 -0.11 10.24
C ASP A 392 3.59 -1.21 11.31
N SER A 393 2.61 -2.12 11.22
CA SER A 393 2.42 -3.20 12.20
C SER A 393 3.48 -4.28 12.10
N LEU A 394 3.91 -4.66 10.89
CA LEU A 394 5.01 -5.60 10.69
C LEU A 394 6.32 -5.03 11.23
N THR A 395 6.59 -3.76 10.95
CA THR A 395 7.75 -3.06 11.53
C THR A 395 7.69 -3.03 13.05
N PHE A 396 6.53 -2.68 13.62
CA PHE A 396 6.35 -2.68 15.06
C PHE A 396 6.64 -4.06 15.67
N ALA A 397 6.17 -5.14 15.04
CA ALA A 397 6.47 -6.49 15.49
C ALA A 397 7.97 -6.83 15.41
N MET A 398 8.67 -6.40 14.34
CA MET A 398 10.12 -6.55 14.24
C MET A 398 10.83 -5.89 15.43
N ASP A 399 10.51 -4.63 15.70
CA ASP A 399 11.12 -3.85 16.78
C ASP A 399 10.79 -4.44 18.16
N GLU A 400 9.54 -4.88 18.36
CA GLU A 400 9.06 -5.44 19.62
C GLU A 400 9.72 -6.79 19.95
N VAL A 401 9.80 -7.68 18.95
CA VAL A 401 10.49 -8.98 19.08
C VAL A 401 11.94 -8.77 19.50
N PHE A 402 12.66 -7.83 18.86
CA PHE A 402 14.06 -7.56 19.20
C PHE A 402 14.26 -6.93 20.58
N ARG A 403 13.31 -6.10 21.02
CA ARG A 403 13.42 -5.42 22.32
C ARG A 403 13.38 -6.41 23.49
N GLU A 404 12.55 -7.44 23.38
CA GLU A 404 12.38 -8.47 24.41
C GLU A 404 13.36 -9.66 24.26
N ALA A 405 13.76 -9.98 23.02
CA ALA A 405 14.71 -11.06 22.71
C ALA A 405 16.17 -10.63 22.94
N LYS A 406 16.61 -10.59 24.20
CA LYS A 406 18.03 -10.37 24.56
C LYS A 406 18.87 -11.65 24.64
N ASP A 407 18.30 -12.79 24.26
CA ASP A 407 18.99 -14.09 24.27
C ASP A 407 19.32 -14.58 22.86
N SER A 408 20.16 -15.62 22.77
CA SER A 408 20.59 -16.23 21.51
C SER A 408 19.50 -17.08 20.84
N ARG A 409 18.22 -16.86 21.16
CA ARG A 409 17.10 -17.58 20.55
C ARG A 409 16.82 -17.03 19.16
N ARG A 410 16.30 -17.90 18.30
CA ARG A 410 15.92 -17.52 16.94
C ARG A 410 14.61 -16.74 16.98
N ASN A 411 14.53 -15.67 16.20
CA ASN A 411 13.34 -14.82 16.13
C ASN A 411 12.52 -15.14 14.88
N ALA A 412 11.20 -15.20 15.03
CA ALA A 412 10.27 -15.39 13.93
C ALA A 412 9.02 -14.51 14.08
N ILE A 413 8.48 -14.04 12.96
CA ILE A 413 7.19 -13.36 12.88
C ILE A 413 6.29 -14.16 11.97
N VAL A 414 5.06 -14.41 12.39
CA VAL A 414 4.01 -14.98 11.56
C VAL A 414 2.96 -13.91 11.35
N LEU A 415 2.99 -13.26 10.20
CA LEU A 415 2.00 -12.29 9.77
C LEU A 415 0.81 -13.03 9.16
N MET A 416 -0.39 -12.77 9.66
CA MET A 416 -1.62 -13.26 9.06
C MET A 416 -2.52 -12.08 8.70
N SER A 417 -2.84 -11.93 7.42
CA SER A 417 -3.58 -10.80 6.85
C SER A 417 -4.09 -11.13 5.45
N ASP A 418 -5.05 -10.36 4.95
CA ASP A 418 -5.44 -10.32 3.53
C ASP A 418 -4.56 -9.35 2.71
N GLY A 419 -3.49 -8.82 3.30
CA GLY A 419 -2.49 -7.99 2.63
C GLY A 419 -2.95 -6.58 2.24
N LEU A 420 -4.21 -6.23 2.47
CA LEU A 420 -4.83 -4.99 2.01
C LEU A 420 -4.47 -3.81 2.91
N ASP A 421 -3.21 -3.38 2.92
CA ASP A 421 -2.84 -2.13 3.59
C ASP A 421 -3.64 -0.96 2.98
N SER A 422 -4.17 -0.06 3.82
CA SER A 422 -4.96 1.08 3.36
C SER A 422 -4.16 2.12 2.55
N VAL A 423 -2.84 1.96 2.36
CA VAL A 423 -2.09 2.72 1.34
C VAL A 423 -2.29 2.18 -0.09
N LEU A 424 -2.81 0.97 -0.23
CA LEU A 424 -3.05 0.37 -1.54
C LEU A 424 -4.19 1.09 -2.28
N PRO A 425 -4.13 1.14 -3.62
CA PRO A 425 -5.18 1.78 -4.39
C PRO A 425 -6.54 1.15 -4.08
N ASN A 426 -7.54 2.00 -3.84
CA ASN A 426 -8.94 1.60 -3.59
C ASN A 426 -9.19 0.90 -2.26
N VAL A 427 -8.20 0.83 -1.37
CA VAL A 427 -8.42 0.38 0.00
C VAL A 427 -8.76 1.59 0.87
N THR A 428 -9.78 1.47 1.71
CA THR A 428 -10.25 2.56 2.56
C THR A 428 -9.55 2.55 3.92
N GLY A 429 -9.54 3.71 4.60
CA GLY A 429 -8.99 3.87 5.95
C GLY A 429 -7.59 4.50 5.98
N GLU A 430 -7.07 4.73 7.19
CA GLU A 430 -5.72 5.27 7.36
C GLU A 430 -4.67 4.21 7.08
N GLY A 431 -3.92 4.38 5.97
CA GLY A 431 -2.81 3.51 5.61
C GLY A 431 -1.56 3.70 6.45
N SER A 432 -0.64 2.76 6.30
CA SER A 432 0.70 2.82 6.89
C SER A 432 1.45 4.11 6.49
N LYS A 433 2.29 4.61 7.38
CA LYS A 433 3.21 5.72 7.08
C LYS A 433 4.48 5.24 6.38
N LEU A 434 4.89 4.01 6.67
CA LEU A 434 6.05 3.39 6.04
C LEU A 434 5.76 3.06 4.57
N SER A 435 6.71 3.31 3.67
CA SER A 435 6.59 2.87 2.29
C SER A 435 6.88 1.37 2.15
N TYR A 436 6.34 0.75 1.10
CA TYR A 436 6.61 -0.66 0.81
C TYR A 436 8.10 -0.95 0.61
N ASP A 437 8.81 -0.11 -0.14
CA ASP A 437 10.25 -0.29 -0.39
C ASP A 437 11.07 -0.25 0.90
N GLU A 438 10.69 0.61 1.84
CA GLU A 438 11.36 0.70 3.14
C GLU A 438 11.03 -0.52 4.02
N LEU A 439 9.79 -1.01 3.98
CA LEU A 439 9.41 -2.25 4.64
C LEU A 439 10.24 -3.44 4.12
N VAL A 440 10.42 -3.56 2.81
CA VAL A 440 11.23 -4.63 2.20
C VAL A 440 12.69 -4.55 2.66
N LYS A 441 13.28 -3.35 2.75
CA LYS A 441 14.62 -3.19 3.31
C LYS A 441 14.69 -3.65 4.77
N ARG A 442 13.72 -3.28 5.60
CA ARG A 442 13.64 -3.74 6.99
C ARG A 442 13.47 -5.24 7.09
N ALA A 443 12.63 -5.85 6.25
CA ALA A 443 12.47 -7.29 6.18
C ALA A 443 13.79 -8.01 5.82
N LYS A 444 14.59 -7.46 4.91
CA LYS A 444 15.93 -7.99 4.57
C LYS A 444 16.91 -7.90 5.74
N GLU A 445 16.87 -6.78 6.47
CA GLU A 445 17.77 -6.51 7.59
C GLU A 445 17.34 -7.20 8.90
N PHE A 446 16.07 -7.58 9.02
CA PHE A 446 15.48 -8.25 10.18
C PHE A 446 16.23 -9.54 10.51
N ASP A 447 16.98 -9.59 11.61
CA ASP A 447 17.62 -10.80 12.15
C ASP A 447 16.61 -11.82 12.75
N GLY A 448 15.82 -12.41 11.85
CA GLY A 448 14.84 -13.44 12.12
C GLY A 448 14.20 -13.91 10.82
N VAL A 449 13.10 -14.67 10.92
CA VAL A 449 12.34 -15.19 9.78
C VAL A 449 10.93 -14.60 9.76
N ILE A 450 10.44 -14.20 8.59
CA ILE A 450 9.07 -13.69 8.42
C ILE A 450 8.26 -14.68 7.60
N TYR A 451 7.22 -15.24 8.21
CA TYR A 451 6.19 -16.01 7.55
C TYR A 451 4.99 -15.11 7.28
N SER A 452 4.38 -15.27 6.12
CA SER A 452 3.11 -14.62 5.80
C SER A 452 2.06 -15.69 5.48
N ILE A 453 0.90 -15.54 6.10
CA ILE A 453 -0.28 -16.37 5.87
C ILE A 453 -1.33 -15.46 5.24
N TRP A 454 -1.62 -15.71 3.96
CA TRP A 454 -2.68 -15.05 3.23
C TRP A 454 -4.03 -15.63 3.63
N VAL A 455 -4.95 -14.74 4.02
CA VAL A 455 -6.33 -15.10 4.31
C VAL A 455 -7.21 -14.50 3.23
N ASP A 456 -7.88 -15.36 2.45
CA ASP A 456 -8.85 -14.88 1.47
C ASP A 456 -10.12 -14.34 2.16
N THR A 457 -10.23 -13.02 2.23
CA THR A 457 -11.42 -12.32 2.74
C THR A 457 -12.48 -12.09 1.66
N GLN A 458 -12.13 -12.19 0.36
CA GLN A 458 -13.06 -11.94 -0.76
C GLN A 458 -14.20 -12.96 -0.78
N SER A 459 -13.91 -14.21 -0.44
CA SER A 459 -14.90 -15.30 -0.43
C SER A 459 -15.95 -15.15 0.67
N TYR A 460 -15.64 -14.45 1.77
CA TYR A 460 -16.52 -14.28 2.95
C TYR A 460 -17.17 -12.90 3.01
N GLU A 461 -16.55 -11.90 2.39
CA GLU A 461 -17.12 -10.60 2.10
C GLU A 461 -17.01 -10.35 0.59
N PRO A 462 -17.99 -10.79 -0.23
CA PRO A 462 -18.03 -10.41 -1.64
C PRO A 462 -18.18 -8.90 -1.71
N LEU A 463 -17.04 -8.22 -1.82
CA LEU A 463 -16.95 -6.79 -2.00
C LEU A 463 -17.63 -6.43 -3.32
N SER A 464 -18.30 -5.28 -3.35
CA SER A 464 -18.79 -4.77 -4.63
C SER A 464 -17.58 -4.60 -5.55
N PRO A 465 -17.67 -4.88 -6.86
CA PRO A 465 -16.63 -4.52 -7.84
C PRO A 465 -16.26 -3.03 -7.82
N LEU A 466 -17.06 -2.20 -7.14
CA LEU A 466 -16.83 -0.79 -6.88
C LEU A 466 -15.94 -0.51 -5.66
N ASP A 467 -15.78 -1.45 -4.73
CA ASP A 467 -15.03 -1.28 -3.48
C ASP A 467 -13.53 -1.49 -3.72
N ILE A 468 -13.09 -2.72 -4.05
CA ILE A 468 -11.66 -3.06 -4.25
C ILE A 468 -11.51 -3.88 -5.55
N GLN A 469 -10.58 -3.47 -6.42
CA GLN A 469 -10.32 -4.18 -7.69
C GLN A 469 -9.52 -5.47 -7.45
N GLN A 470 -9.72 -6.47 -8.32
CA GLN A 470 -8.90 -7.69 -8.30
C GLN A 470 -7.40 -7.39 -8.37
N ASP A 471 -6.98 -6.45 -9.21
CA ASP A 471 -5.58 -6.00 -9.31
C ASP A 471 -5.01 -5.50 -7.96
N THR A 472 -5.84 -4.92 -7.09
CA THR A 472 -5.42 -4.50 -5.75
C THR A 472 -5.15 -5.72 -4.86
N PHE A 473 -5.99 -6.76 -4.94
CA PHE A 473 -5.80 -8.02 -4.22
C PHE A 473 -4.59 -8.77 -4.73
N ASP A 474 -4.42 -8.87 -6.05
CA ASP A 474 -3.26 -9.49 -6.68
C ASP A 474 -1.97 -8.79 -6.23
N LEU A 475 -1.98 -7.45 -6.18
CA LEU A 475 -0.86 -6.66 -5.65
C LEU A 475 -0.61 -6.91 -4.15
N ALA A 476 -1.66 -6.95 -3.34
CA ALA A 476 -1.55 -7.24 -1.90
C ALA A 476 -0.96 -8.63 -1.65
N HIS A 477 -1.43 -9.61 -2.40
CA HIS A 477 -0.98 -10.99 -2.37
C HIS A 477 0.50 -11.11 -2.77
N ASP A 478 0.89 -10.47 -3.88
CA ASP A 478 2.28 -10.45 -4.32
C ASP A 478 3.20 -9.77 -3.29
N ARG A 479 2.74 -8.68 -2.65
CA ARG A 479 3.50 -8.01 -1.57
C ARG A 479 3.66 -8.90 -0.34
N MET A 480 2.61 -9.61 0.07
CA MET A 480 2.68 -10.56 1.19
C MET A 480 3.66 -11.70 0.91
N ARG A 481 3.68 -12.20 -0.33
CA ARG A 481 4.65 -13.21 -0.77
C ARG A 481 6.08 -12.66 -0.75
N ASP A 482 6.28 -11.48 -1.32
CA ASP A 482 7.58 -10.83 -1.42
C ASP A 482 8.16 -10.48 -0.03
N LEU A 483 7.31 -10.15 0.95
CA LEU A 483 7.74 -9.94 2.34
C LEU A 483 8.26 -11.21 3.01
N ALA A 484 7.61 -12.37 2.81
CA ALA A 484 8.12 -13.63 3.33
C ALA A 484 9.44 -14.04 2.66
N ASP A 485 9.52 -13.90 1.33
CA ASP A 485 10.74 -14.20 0.56
C ASP A 485 11.94 -13.36 1.02
N HIS A 486 11.72 -12.06 1.24
CA HIS A 486 12.75 -11.15 1.71
C HIS A 486 13.09 -11.31 3.19
N GLY A 487 12.12 -11.70 4.01
CA GLY A 487 12.32 -12.09 5.41
C GLY A 487 12.87 -13.49 5.60
N GLY A 488 13.14 -14.24 4.51
CA GLY A 488 13.72 -15.58 4.55
C GLY A 488 12.77 -16.69 5.02
N GLY A 489 11.46 -16.42 5.07
CA GLY A 489 10.43 -17.39 5.45
C GLY A 489 9.64 -17.89 4.25
N VAL A 490 8.37 -18.23 4.49
CA VAL A 490 7.48 -18.85 3.50
C VAL A 490 6.14 -18.15 3.48
N PHE A 491 5.63 -17.94 2.28
CA PHE A 491 4.26 -17.52 2.02
C PHE A 491 3.33 -18.74 2.01
N TYR A 492 2.31 -18.73 2.87
CA TYR A 492 1.26 -19.74 2.92
C TYR A 492 -0.06 -19.14 2.46
N GLU A 493 -0.67 -19.79 1.49
CA GLU A 493 -2.00 -19.42 1.00
C GLU A 493 -3.05 -20.27 1.72
N CYS A 494 -4.03 -19.60 2.34
CA CYS A 494 -5.23 -20.24 2.89
C CYS A 494 -6.44 -19.75 2.10
N GLU A 495 -6.85 -20.55 1.13
CA GLU A 495 -8.10 -20.33 0.36
C GLU A 495 -9.32 -20.46 1.28
N GLU A 496 -9.30 -21.44 2.19
CA GLU A 496 -10.34 -21.62 3.18
C GLU A 496 -9.81 -21.45 4.60
N LEU A 497 -10.60 -20.82 5.47
CA LEU A 497 -10.21 -20.57 6.87
C LEU A 497 -10.02 -21.87 7.67
N LYS A 498 -10.61 -23.00 7.22
CA LYS A 498 -10.39 -24.32 7.82
C LYS A 498 -8.94 -24.81 7.65
N ASP A 499 -8.23 -24.31 6.64
CA ASP A 499 -6.86 -24.71 6.32
C ASP A 499 -5.83 -23.92 7.14
N LEU A 500 -6.27 -22.88 7.86
CA LEU A 500 -5.43 -22.01 8.67
C LEU A 500 -4.67 -22.78 9.76
N ALA A 501 -5.33 -23.74 10.42
CA ALA A 501 -4.67 -24.62 11.39
C ALA A 501 -3.52 -25.41 10.75
N GLY A 502 -3.73 -25.94 9.54
CA GLY A 502 -2.69 -26.66 8.81
C GLY A 502 -1.56 -25.75 8.30
N ALA A 503 -1.81 -24.46 8.04
CA ALA A 503 -0.75 -23.50 7.76
C ALA A 503 0.13 -23.26 9.00
N TYR A 504 -0.48 -23.10 10.18
CA TYR A 504 0.24 -22.97 11.44
C TYR A 504 1.08 -24.20 11.77
N ASP A 505 0.56 -25.41 11.58
CA ASP A 505 1.34 -26.65 11.75
C ASP A 505 2.57 -26.69 10.86
N ARG A 506 2.44 -26.25 9.59
CA ARG A 506 3.56 -26.15 8.65
C ARG A 506 4.59 -25.12 9.11
N VAL A 507 4.17 -23.99 9.67
CA VAL A 507 5.07 -22.99 10.25
C VAL A 507 5.84 -23.55 11.45
N VAL A 508 5.16 -24.24 12.38
CA VAL A 508 5.81 -24.87 13.54
C VAL A 508 6.82 -25.92 13.09
N ALA A 509 6.46 -26.75 12.10
CA ALA A 509 7.36 -27.74 11.53
C ALA A 509 8.62 -27.10 10.90
N ASP A 510 8.45 -26.00 10.16
CA ASP A 510 9.54 -25.27 9.51
C ASP A 510 10.47 -24.59 10.53
N LEU A 511 9.91 -24.06 11.63
CA LEU A 511 10.67 -23.46 12.72
C LEU A 511 11.39 -24.48 13.60
N GLY A 512 10.89 -25.71 13.63
CA GLY A 512 11.41 -26.80 14.46
C GLY A 512 12.83 -27.22 14.08
N THR A 513 13.23 -27.10 12.81
CA THR A 513 14.53 -27.56 12.31
C THR A 513 15.16 -26.54 11.35
N VAL A 514 16.26 -25.93 11.78
CA VAL A 514 17.03 -24.96 10.99
C VAL A 514 18.51 -25.30 11.12
N TYR A 515 19.21 -25.31 9.99
CA TYR A 515 20.65 -25.45 9.90
C TYR A 515 21.30 -24.07 9.87
N THR A 516 22.34 -23.86 10.66
CA THR A 516 23.15 -22.65 10.60
C THR A 516 24.44 -22.94 9.82
N LEU A 517 24.60 -22.26 8.69
CA LEU A 517 25.76 -22.35 7.83
C LEU A 517 26.57 -21.07 7.96
N SER A 518 27.77 -21.13 8.51
CA SER A 518 28.66 -19.97 8.54
C SER A 518 29.82 -20.13 7.58
N TYR A 519 30.11 -19.09 6.80
CA TYR A 519 31.22 -19.06 5.85
C TYR A 519 31.98 -17.73 5.95
N ARG A 520 33.20 -17.73 5.43
CA ARG A 520 33.99 -16.51 5.25
C ARG A 520 33.79 -16.02 3.83
N PRO A 521 33.20 -14.83 3.60
CA PRO A 521 33.01 -14.31 2.25
C PRO A 521 34.35 -14.16 1.52
N THR A 522 34.42 -14.66 0.29
CA THR A 522 35.59 -14.43 -0.57
C THR A 522 35.71 -12.97 -0.98
N ASN A 523 34.58 -12.26 -1.12
CA ASN A 523 34.56 -10.82 -1.34
C ASN A 523 34.66 -10.09 0.03
N LYS A 524 35.69 -9.26 0.23
CA LYS A 524 35.90 -8.52 1.49
C LYS A 524 35.44 -7.06 1.43
N VAL A 525 34.90 -6.58 0.31
CA VAL A 525 34.51 -5.17 0.13
C VAL A 525 33.21 -4.86 0.87
N ARG A 526 33.23 -3.87 1.76
CA ARG A 526 32.05 -3.37 2.50
C ARG A 526 31.57 -2.05 1.93
N ASP A 527 30.87 -2.14 0.81
CA ASP A 527 30.31 -1.01 0.08
C ASP A 527 28.83 -0.80 0.36
N GLY A 528 28.24 -1.57 1.29
CA GLY A 528 26.80 -1.58 1.55
C GLY A 528 25.98 -2.20 0.43
N SER A 529 26.62 -2.86 -0.56
CA SER A 529 25.90 -3.56 -1.63
C SER A 529 25.20 -4.81 -1.11
N TRP A 530 24.12 -5.19 -1.80
CA TRP A 530 23.43 -6.45 -1.53
C TRP A 530 24.21 -7.62 -2.13
N ARG A 531 24.48 -8.63 -1.30
CA ARG A 531 25.13 -9.87 -1.69
C ARG A 531 24.12 -11.01 -1.66
N ALA A 532 23.86 -11.60 -2.82
CA ALA A 532 22.89 -12.67 -2.95
C ALA A 532 23.49 -13.99 -2.46
N VAL A 533 22.85 -14.62 -1.47
CA VAL A 533 23.25 -15.93 -0.95
C VAL A 533 22.28 -16.98 -1.46
N ARG A 534 22.84 -18.08 -1.97
CA ARG A 534 22.09 -19.25 -2.42
C ARG A 534 22.60 -20.51 -1.75
N VAL A 535 21.68 -21.24 -1.12
CA VAL A 535 21.94 -22.53 -0.48
C VAL A 535 21.16 -23.60 -1.23
N ASN A 536 21.87 -24.61 -1.72
CA ASN A 536 21.30 -25.80 -2.34
C ASN A 536 21.59 -27.03 -1.47
N VAL A 537 20.69 -28.00 -1.52
CA VAL A 537 20.80 -29.27 -0.78
C VAL A 537 20.89 -30.42 -1.77
N ASN A 538 21.93 -31.25 -1.64
CA ASN A 538 22.20 -32.40 -2.49
C ASN A 538 21.44 -33.65 -2.00
N ARG A 539 20.13 -33.51 -1.77
CA ARG A 539 19.24 -34.62 -1.41
C ARG A 539 18.00 -34.57 -2.27
N ALA A 540 17.58 -35.73 -2.78
CA ALA A 540 16.39 -35.84 -3.59
C ALA A 540 15.18 -35.30 -2.81
N ASN A 541 14.33 -34.51 -3.48
CA ASN A 541 13.14 -33.86 -2.93
C ASN A 541 13.38 -32.85 -1.79
N ALA A 542 14.62 -32.61 -1.35
CA ALA A 542 14.91 -31.63 -0.32
C ALA A 542 15.00 -30.20 -0.90
N VAL A 543 14.44 -29.23 -0.20
CA VAL A 543 14.49 -27.81 -0.56
C VAL A 543 14.96 -27.00 0.62
N ALA A 544 16.08 -26.31 0.43
CA ALA A 544 16.54 -25.27 1.35
C ALA A 544 15.72 -24.00 1.21
N ARG A 545 15.35 -23.42 2.35
CA ARG A 545 14.64 -22.16 2.50
C ARG A 545 15.38 -21.30 3.52
N GLY A 546 15.48 -20.00 3.26
CA GLY A 546 16.19 -19.07 4.13
C GLY A 546 16.41 -17.75 3.44
N LYS A 547 17.10 -16.83 4.11
CA LYS A 547 17.39 -15.50 3.55
C LYS A 547 18.17 -15.61 2.23
N ARG A 548 17.78 -14.78 1.27
CA ARG A 548 18.36 -14.73 -0.09
C ARG A 548 19.63 -13.89 -0.20
N GLY A 549 20.12 -13.33 0.91
CA GLY A 549 21.29 -12.46 0.91
C GLY A 549 21.38 -11.55 2.13
N TYR A 550 22.34 -10.64 2.10
CA TYR A 550 22.61 -9.65 3.14
C TYR A 550 23.28 -8.41 2.53
N TYR A 551 23.30 -7.30 3.28
CA TYR A 551 24.05 -6.10 2.90
C TYR A 551 25.47 -6.14 3.46
N ALA A 552 26.46 -5.86 2.62
CA ALA A 552 27.88 -5.84 2.97
C ALA A 552 28.26 -4.57 3.74
N LYS A 553 27.84 -4.48 5.00
CA LYS A 553 28.08 -3.33 5.89
C LYS A 553 29.42 -3.41 6.62
#